data_AF-A2A1Y7-F1
#
_entry.id   AF-A2A1Y7-F1
#
_cell.length_a   1.000
_cell.length_b   1.000
_cell.length_c   1.000
_cell.angle_alpha   90.00
_cell.angle_beta   90.00
_cell.angle_gamma   90.00
#
_symmetry.space_group_name_H-M   'P 1'
#
loop_
_entity.id
_entity.type
_entity.pdbx_description
1 polymer ?
#
loop_
_entity_poly.entity_id
_entity_poly.type
_entity_poly.pdbx_seq_one_letter_code
_entity_poly.pdbx_strand_id
1 'polypeptide(L)'
;MGMEMDPRELTDHEQSVLTDAISLYKKYRHITHGGDLFRMDDDGMNVKFGYVSKDKQEGIFAYNSVLETVRTTPNRFYFAGLDANKQYTIERVWPEKLKEYTPSILQQTDGQVFSGEALMKYGMQLPVLLPQTALIYTVKAV
;
A
#
# COMPACT_ATOMS: atom_id res chain seq x y z
N MET A 1 -14.81 -6.56 -4.07
CA MET A 1 -14.12 -6.66 -5.38
C MET A 1 -14.97 -7.52 -6.29
N GLY A 2 -15.14 -7.08 -7.54
CA GLY A 2 -15.75 -7.82 -8.65
C GLY A 2 -14.91 -7.58 -9.91
N MET A 3 -15.22 -8.30 -10.99
CA MET A 3 -14.53 -8.18 -12.27
C MET A 3 -15.56 -8.07 -13.39
N GLU A 4 -15.36 -7.12 -14.30
CA GLU A 4 -16.24 -6.84 -15.44
C GLU A 4 -15.44 -6.96 -16.75
N MET A 5 -15.03 -8.18 -17.08
CA MET A 5 -14.35 -8.52 -18.34
C MET A 5 -14.57 -10.00 -18.69
N ASP A 6 -14.30 -10.40 -19.95
CA ASP A 6 -14.31 -11.80 -20.36
C ASP A 6 -12.99 -12.50 -19.92
N PRO A 7 -13.04 -13.48 -18.99
CA PRO A 7 -11.83 -14.17 -18.53
C PRO A 7 -11.15 -14.99 -19.63
N ARG A 8 -11.85 -15.30 -20.74
CA ARG A 8 -11.32 -16.12 -21.84
C ARG A 8 -10.32 -15.37 -22.72
N GLU A 9 -10.28 -14.05 -22.60
CA GLU A 9 -9.38 -13.18 -23.37
C GLU A 9 -8.06 -12.90 -22.64
N LEU A 10 -7.92 -13.36 -21.39
CA LEU A 10 -6.72 -13.16 -20.59
C LEU A 10 -5.54 -13.96 -21.14
N THR A 11 -4.39 -13.31 -21.25
CA THR A 11 -3.10 -13.98 -21.38
C THR A 11 -2.72 -14.70 -20.07
N ASP A 12 -1.79 -15.65 -20.14
CA ASP A 12 -1.28 -16.35 -18.94
C ASP A 12 -0.74 -15.37 -17.88
N HIS A 13 -0.10 -14.29 -18.33
CA HIS A 13 0.41 -13.25 -17.44
C HIS A 13 -0.74 -12.53 -16.72
N GLU A 14 -1.75 -12.07 -17.45
CA GLU A 14 -2.89 -11.36 -16.87
C GLU A 14 -3.71 -12.27 -15.96
N GLN A 15 -3.84 -13.55 -16.31
CA GLN A 15 -4.50 -14.54 -15.46
C GLN A 15 -3.75 -14.73 -14.12
N SER A 16 -2.41 -14.77 -14.13
CA SER A 16 -1.61 -14.80 -12.91
C SER A 16 -1.83 -13.55 -12.07
N VAL A 17 -1.69 -12.36 -12.67
CA VAL A 17 -1.87 -11.07 -11.98
C VAL A 17 -3.26 -10.95 -11.36
N LEU A 18 -4.30 -11.36 -12.08
CA LEU A 18 -5.67 -11.38 -11.58
C LEU A 18 -5.84 -12.35 -10.40
N THR A 19 -5.22 -13.53 -10.47
CA THR A 19 -5.24 -14.53 -9.40
C THR A 19 -4.59 -13.97 -8.13
N ASP A 20 -3.46 -13.28 -8.26
CA ASP A 20 -2.76 -12.64 -7.15
C ASP A 20 -3.59 -11.50 -6.54
N ALA A 21 -4.18 -10.65 -7.38
CA ALA A 21 -5.04 -9.55 -6.93
C ALA A 21 -6.28 -10.06 -6.16
N ILE A 22 -6.95 -11.10 -6.66
CA ILE A 22 -8.10 -11.73 -5.99
C ILE A 22 -7.67 -12.37 -4.67
N SER A 23 -6.51 -13.04 -4.65
CA SER A 23 -5.97 -13.68 -3.44
C SER A 23 -5.63 -12.65 -2.37
N LEU A 24 -5.00 -11.55 -2.77
CA LEU A 24 -4.71 -10.41 -1.88
C LEU A 24 -5.99 -9.83 -1.29
N TYR A 25 -7.00 -9.58 -2.12
CA TYR A 25 -8.30 -9.10 -1.64
C TYR A 25 -8.95 -10.07 -0.66
N LYS A 26 -8.99 -11.37 -0.97
CA LYS A 26 -9.56 -12.38 -0.06
C LYS A 26 -8.82 -12.43 1.28
N LYS A 27 -7.50 -12.27 1.29
CA LYS A 27 -6.66 -12.25 2.49
C LYS A 27 -6.99 -11.08 3.41
N TYR A 28 -7.27 -9.89 2.85
CA TYR A 28 -7.48 -8.66 3.63
C TYR A 28 -8.92 -8.15 3.65
N ARG A 29 -9.88 -8.90 3.08
CA ARG A 29 -11.27 -8.46 2.98
C ARG A 29 -11.87 -8.12 4.34
N HIS A 30 -11.52 -8.84 5.41
CA HIS A 30 -12.02 -8.57 6.76
C HIS A 30 -11.72 -7.14 7.21
N ILE A 31 -10.54 -6.60 6.88
CA ILE A 31 -10.17 -5.22 7.19
C ILE A 31 -10.85 -4.25 6.24
N THR A 32 -10.86 -4.52 4.94
CA THR A 32 -11.49 -3.59 3.97
C THR A 32 -13.00 -3.43 4.20
N HIS A 33 -13.66 -4.45 4.76
CA HIS A 33 -15.10 -4.44 5.06
C HIS A 33 -15.42 -4.04 6.50
N GLY A 34 -14.51 -4.28 7.46
CA GLY A 34 -14.78 -4.09 8.89
C GLY A 34 -13.89 -3.07 9.62
N GLY A 35 -12.81 -2.60 8.98
CA GLY A 35 -11.86 -1.64 9.53
C GLY A 35 -12.32 -0.18 9.40
N ASP A 36 -11.61 0.70 10.09
CA ASP A 36 -11.76 2.14 9.99
C ASP A 36 -11.02 2.68 8.77
N LEU A 37 -11.72 3.42 7.90
CA LEU A 37 -11.15 4.06 6.72
C LEU A 37 -10.48 5.38 7.07
N PHE A 38 -9.23 5.55 6.64
CA PHE A 38 -8.47 6.78 6.70
C PHE A 38 -8.13 7.23 5.29
N ARG A 39 -8.56 8.44 4.91
CA ARG A 39 -8.15 9.10 3.67
C ARG A 39 -7.04 10.08 4.00
N MET A 40 -5.93 10.05 3.26
CA MET A 40 -4.82 10.99 3.43
C MET A 40 -4.90 12.10 2.40
N ASP A 41 -4.19 13.19 2.66
CA ASP A 41 -4.18 14.38 1.79
C ASP A 41 -3.75 14.04 0.36
N ASP A 42 -4.57 14.49 -0.59
CA ASP A 42 -4.33 14.41 -2.03
C ASP A 42 -3.70 15.73 -2.50
N ASP A 43 -2.56 15.63 -3.21
CA ASP A 43 -1.87 16.77 -3.81
C ASP A 43 -2.17 16.92 -5.32
N GLY A 44 -3.17 16.18 -5.81
CA GLY A 44 -3.57 16.09 -7.21
C GLY A 44 -2.73 15.11 -8.04
N MET A 45 -1.65 14.55 -7.48
CA MET A 45 -0.77 13.61 -8.19
C MET A 45 -0.96 12.16 -7.72
N ASN A 46 -1.48 11.96 -6.51
CA ASN A 46 -1.62 10.64 -5.90
C ASN A 46 -2.85 10.54 -4.98
N VAL A 47 -3.48 9.36 -5.00
CA VAL A 47 -4.61 9.04 -4.10
C VAL A 47 -4.14 8.04 -3.06
N LYS A 48 -4.32 8.40 -1.79
CA LYS A 48 -3.84 7.64 -0.63
C LYS A 48 -4.96 7.38 0.36
N PHE A 49 -5.06 6.14 0.79
CA PHE A 49 -6.00 5.74 1.83
C PHE A 49 -5.54 4.46 2.51
N GLY A 50 -6.11 4.17 3.68
CA GLY A 50 -5.89 2.90 4.35
C GLY A 50 -7.06 2.51 5.23
N TYR A 51 -7.08 1.24 5.61
CA TYR A 51 -8.01 0.68 6.56
C TYR A 51 -7.24 0.11 7.74
N VAL A 52 -7.69 0.38 8.96
CA VAL A 52 -7.08 -0.16 10.18
C VAL A 52 -8.13 -0.96 10.96
N SER A 53 -7.74 -2.10 11.50
CA SER A 53 -8.61 -2.91 12.35
C SER A 53 -9.01 -2.14 13.62
N LYS A 54 -10.20 -2.44 14.17
CA LYS A 54 -10.75 -1.71 15.35
C LYS A 54 -9.85 -1.77 16.59
N ASP A 55 -9.12 -2.86 16.75
CA ASP A 55 -8.14 -3.09 17.82
C ASP A 55 -6.75 -2.51 17.50
N LYS A 56 -6.59 -1.90 16.32
CA LYS A 56 -5.34 -1.35 15.79
C LYS A 56 -4.21 -2.38 15.71
N GLN A 57 -4.51 -3.66 15.55
CA GLN A 57 -3.52 -4.73 15.38
C GLN A 57 -3.05 -4.89 13.94
N GLU A 58 -3.86 -4.51 12.95
CA GLU A 58 -3.53 -4.70 11.55
C GLU A 58 -4.04 -3.52 10.73
N GLY A 59 -3.34 -3.16 9.65
CA GLY A 59 -3.82 -2.18 8.69
C GLY A 59 -3.34 -2.48 7.28
N ILE A 60 -4.09 -1.99 6.29
CA ILE A 60 -3.76 -2.07 4.86
C ILE A 60 -3.87 -0.68 4.25
N PHE A 61 -2.84 -0.27 3.54
CA PHE A 61 -2.63 1.09 3.08
C PHE A 61 -2.28 1.09 1.59
N ALA A 62 -2.96 1.93 0.82
CA ALA A 62 -2.76 2.07 -0.62
C ALA A 62 -2.19 3.45 -0.95
N TYR A 63 -1.17 3.47 -1.78
CA TYR A 63 -0.66 4.65 -2.46
C TYR A 63 -0.84 4.45 -3.96
N ASN A 64 -1.61 5.33 -4.61
CA ASN A 64 -1.89 5.23 -6.03
C ASN A 64 -1.36 6.47 -6.74
N SER A 65 -0.32 6.32 -7.56
CA SER A 65 0.14 7.39 -8.44
C SER A 65 -0.85 7.56 -9.59
N VAL A 66 -1.36 8.77 -9.78
CA VAL A 66 -2.31 9.10 -10.86
C VAL A 66 -1.58 9.80 -12.00
N LEU A 67 -0.85 10.86 -11.66
CA LEU A 67 -0.04 11.62 -12.60
C LEU A 67 1.44 11.34 -12.38
N GLU A 68 2.25 11.60 -13.41
CA GLU A 68 3.69 11.55 -13.30
C GLU A 68 4.16 12.58 -12.26
N THR A 69 5.03 12.14 -11.35
CA THR A 69 5.64 13.06 -10.38
C THR A 69 6.57 14.02 -11.11
N VAL A 70 6.23 15.31 -11.12
CA VAL A 70 7.12 16.38 -11.62
C VAL A 70 8.36 16.54 -10.72
N ARG A 71 8.32 15.95 -9.52
CA ARG A 71 9.38 16.03 -8.51
C ARG A 71 10.37 14.88 -8.66
N THR A 72 11.65 15.20 -8.55
CA THR A 72 12.74 14.24 -8.40
C THR A 72 12.71 13.50 -7.05
N THR A 73 11.96 14.02 -6.06
CA THR A 73 11.71 13.35 -4.78
C THR A 73 10.22 13.43 -4.45
N PRO A 74 9.50 12.29 -4.46
CA PRO A 74 8.10 12.24 -4.07
C PRO A 74 7.89 12.63 -2.61
N ASN A 75 6.69 13.10 -2.30
CA ASN A 75 6.28 13.31 -0.91
C ASN A 75 6.32 12.00 -0.12
N ARG A 76 6.55 12.10 1.19
CA ARG A 76 6.52 10.93 2.06
C ARG A 76 5.11 10.36 2.16
N PHE A 77 5.04 9.03 2.30
CA PHE A 77 3.81 8.32 2.58
C PHE A 77 3.61 8.20 4.09
N TYR A 78 2.57 8.86 4.60
CA TYR A 78 2.23 8.85 6.02
C TYR A 78 1.11 7.86 6.27
N PHE A 79 1.28 7.04 7.29
CA PHE A 79 0.23 6.14 7.77
C PHE A 79 -0.74 6.92 8.66
N ALA A 80 -1.92 6.36 8.92
CA ALA A 80 -2.93 6.98 9.76
C ALA A 80 -3.73 5.91 10.53
N GLY A 81 -4.30 6.29 11.67
CA GLY A 81 -5.19 5.43 12.44
C GLY A 81 -4.51 4.39 13.35
N LEU A 82 -3.18 4.30 13.31
CA LEU A 82 -2.40 3.38 14.12
C LEU A 82 -2.39 3.79 15.60
N ASP A 83 -2.01 2.86 16.48
CA ASP A 83 -1.71 3.17 17.87
C ASP A 83 -0.26 3.69 17.96
N ALA A 84 -0.09 4.91 18.47
CA ALA A 84 1.22 5.54 18.59
C ALA A 84 2.20 4.72 19.45
N ASN A 85 1.69 3.98 20.44
CA ASN A 85 2.47 3.23 21.42
C ASN A 85 2.77 1.79 20.98
N LYS A 86 2.15 1.30 19.90
CA LYS A 86 2.41 -0.04 19.37
C LYS A 86 3.54 -0.02 18.35
N GLN A 87 4.18 -1.18 18.22
CA GLN A 87 5.16 -1.43 17.17
C GLN A 87 4.52 -2.25 16.07
N TYR A 88 4.85 -1.94 14.82
CA TYR A 88 4.28 -2.58 13.64
C TYR A 88 5.36 -3.02 12.68
N THR A 89 5.25 -4.27 12.22
CA THR A 89 5.98 -4.74 11.04
C THR A 89 5.29 -4.22 9.78
N ILE A 90 6.07 -3.73 8.81
CA ILE A 90 5.57 -3.24 7.51
C ILE A 90 5.96 -4.22 6.41
N GLU A 91 5.03 -4.46 5.48
CA GLU A 91 5.27 -5.30 4.32
C GLU A 91 4.58 -4.73 3.09
N ARG A 92 5.31 -4.53 1.99
CA ARG A 92 4.72 -4.27 0.67
C ARG A 92 4.13 -5.56 0.11
N VAL A 93 2.81 -5.60 0.03
CA VAL A 93 2.05 -6.76 -0.50
C VAL A 93 1.62 -6.58 -1.95
N TRP A 94 1.83 -5.41 -2.54
CA TRP A 94 1.62 -5.16 -3.96
C TRP A 94 2.47 -4.00 -4.51
N PRO A 95 2.97 -4.09 -5.76
CA PRO A 95 3.07 -5.31 -6.56
C PRO A 95 4.18 -6.22 -6.03
N GLU A 96 4.19 -7.50 -6.42
CA GLU A 96 5.26 -8.44 -6.04
C GLU A 96 6.63 -7.96 -6.54
N LYS A 97 6.69 -7.45 -7.77
CA LYS A 97 7.89 -6.84 -8.36
C LYS A 97 7.62 -5.38 -8.66
N LEU A 98 8.38 -4.49 -8.04
CA LEU A 98 8.39 -3.08 -8.37
C LEU A 98 9.60 -2.77 -9.25
N LYS A 99 9.35 -2.19 -10.44
CA LYS A 99 10.43 -1.70 -11.30
C LYS A 99 10.93 -0.36 -10.75
N GLU A 100 12.10 -0.39 -10.14
CA GLU A 100 12.76 0.80 -9.58
C GLU A 100 13.93 1.21 -10.48
N TYR A 101 14.01 2.48 -10.88
CA TYR A 101 15.11 3.00 -11.70
C TYR A 101 16.38 3.27 -10.87
N THR A 102 16.23 3.43 -9.56
CA THR A 102 17.31 3.64 -8.59
C THR A 102 17.04 2.79 -7.35
N PRO A 103 18.09 2.30 -6.64
CA PRO A 103 17.90 1.59 -5.38
C PRO A 103 17.06 2.45 -4.43
N SER A 104 15.92 1.92 -4.00
CA SER A 104 15.05 2.61 -3.04
C SER A 104 15.13 1.98 -1.67
N ILE A 105 14.79 2.76 -0.63
CA ILE A 105 14.72 2.26 0.74
C ILE A 105 13.59 1.22 0.93
N LEU A 106 12.65 1.10 -0.01
CA LEU A 106 11.49 0.21 0.13
C LEU A 106 11.87 -1.26 0.33
N GLN A 107 12.90 -1.72 -0.38
CA GLN A 107 13.39 -3.11 -0.21
C GLN A 107 13.96 -3.33 1.20
N GLN A 108 14.41 -2.27 1.87
CA GLN A 108 14.96 -2.35 3.22
C GLN A 108 13.90 -2.19 4.30
N THR A 109 12.71 -1.65 3.99
CA THR A 109 11.62 -1.47 4.96
C THR A 109 10.74 -2.70 5.12
N ASP A 110 10.75 -3.62 4.15
CA ASP A 110 9.97 -4.86 4.23
C ASP A 110 10.46 -5.73 5.40
N GLY A 111 9.52 -6.11 6.26
CA GLY A 111 9.78 -6.89 7.48
C GLY A 111 10.37 -6.07 8.64
N GLN A 112 10.61 -4.77 8.48
CA GLN A 112 11.12 -3.93 9.56
C GLN A 112 10.01 -3.46 10.49
N VAL A 113 10.39 -3.20 11.74
CA VAL A 113 9.50 -2.82 12.83
C VAL A 113 9.65 -1.34 13.14
N PHE A 114 8.53 -0.61 13.19
CA PHE A 114 8.48 0.81 13.52
C PHE A 114 7.35 1.08 14.51
N SER A 115 7.49 2.12 15.34
CA SER A 115 6.36 2.57 16.15
C SER A 115 5.25 3.16 15.28
N GLY A 116 3.99 3.00 15.69
CA GLY A 116 2.87 3.65 15.03
C GLY A 116 3.05 5.18 14.99
N GLU A 117 3.66 5.77 16.02
CA GLU A 117 4.01 7.20 16.02
C GLU A 117 4.97 7.55 14.88
N ALA A 118 6.04 6.77 14.68
CA ALA A 118 7.01 7.06 13.64
C ALA A 118 6.37 6.99 12.25
N LEU A 119 5.50 6.00 12.01
CA LEU A 119 4.79 5.83 10.75
C LEU A 119 3.79 6.94 10.45
N MET A 120 3.13 7.46 11.48
CA MET A 120 2.18 8.55 11.32
C MET A 120 2.86 9.92 11.21
N LYS A 121 3.95 10.17 11.97
CA LYS A 121 4.61 11.49 12.02
C LYS A 121 5.73 11.68 10.98
N TYR A 122 6.52 10.65 10.74
CA TYR A 122 7.67 10.73 9.83
C TYR A 122 7.43 10.06 8.48
N GLY A 123 6.52 9.08 8.43
CA GLY A 123 6.16 8.37 7.21
C GLY A 123 7.34 7.64 6.56
N MET A 124 7.11 7.18 5.34
CA MET A 124 8.07 6.44 4.53
C MET A 124 8.39 7.20 3.24
N GLN A 125 9.68 7.24 2.85
CA GLN A 125 10.07 7.80 1.57
C GLN A 125 9.74 6.82 0.44
N LEU A 126 8.93 7.26 -0.52
CA LEU A 126 8.63 6.48 -1.72
C LEU A 126 9.67 6.73 -2.82
N PRO A 127 9.93 5.74 -3.70
CA PRO A 127 10.72 5.91 -4.90
C PRO A 127 9.94 6.72 -5.94
N VAL A 128 10.65 7.18 -6.96
CA VAL A 128 10.01 7.70 -8.17
C VAL A 128 9.28 6.55 -8.86
N LEU A 129 7.96 6.70 -9.00
CA LEU A 129 7.07 5.72 -9.63
C LEU A 129 6.67 6.19 -11.02
N LEU A 130 6.39 5.23 -11.90
CA LEU A 130 5.65 5.51 -13.13
C LEU A 130 4.21 5.91 -12.78
N PRO A 131 3.57 6.77 -13.60
CA PRO A 131 2.15 7.05 -13.45
C PRO A 131 1.33 5.76 -13.48
N GLN A 132 0.17 5.77 -12.83
CA GLN A 132 -0.74 4.61 -12.74
C GLN A 132 -0.16 3.41 -11.98
N THR A 133 0.89 3.62 -11.18
CA THR A 133 1.41 2.59 -10.26
C THR A 133 0.65 2.62 -8.93
N ALA A 134 0.16 1.46 -8.50
CA ALA A 134 -0.40 1.26 -7.16
C ALA A 134 0.59 0.49 -6.28
N LEU A 135 0.82 0.98 -5.07
CA LEU A 135 1.55 0.28 -4.01
C LEU A 135 0.59 -0.03 -2.87
N ILE A 136 0.64 -1.26 -2.35
CA ILE A 136 -0.16 -1.66 -1.18
C ILE A 136 0.78 -2.17 -0.11
N TYR A 137 0.65 -1.60 1.08
CA TYR A 137 1.41 -1.96 2.27
C TYR A 137 0.48 -2.51 3.33
N THR A 138 0.94 -3.49 4.08
CA THR A 138 0.28 -3.90 5.33
C THR A 138 1.16 -3.60 6.52
N VAL A 139 0.51 -3.33 7.65
CA VAL A 139 1.14 -3.16 8.95
C VAL A 139 0.53 -4.12 9.93
N LYS A 140 1.35 -4.78 10.75
CA LYS A 140 0.91 -5.75 11.76
C LYS A 140 1.60 -5.49 13.08
N ALA A 141 0.82 -5.35 14.15
CA ALA A 141 1.36 -5.15 15.49
C ALA A 141 2.22 -6.35 15.90
N VAL A 142 3.37 -6.07 16.51
CA VAL A 142 4.32 -7.05 17.06
C VAL A 142 3.96 -7.39 18.50
#